data_AF-A0A2V2RRR7-F1
#
_entry.id   AF-A0A2V2RRR7-F1
#
_cell.length_a   1.000
_cell.length_b   1.000
_cell.length_c   1.000
_cell.angle_alpha   90.00
_cell.angle_beta   90.00
_cell.angle_gamma   90.00
#
_symmetry.space_group_name_H-M   'P 1'
#
loop_
_entity.id
_entity.type
_entity.pdbx_description
1 polymer ?
#
loop_
_entity_poly.entity_id
_entity_poly.type
_entity_poly.pdbx_seq_one_letter_code
_entity_poly.pdbx_strand_id
1 'polypeptide(L)'
;MTLIELLLRPVGPWGILPFILLLACAGLIFPKVLRNPFTWLALFVLLTARIIVDWPLPDNHIYLLAYWCLSLFLSLRYSLDILPSTSRMLIGFAFALAVLWKAMLSPDYIDGRFFRVTALTDERFTNAVMLFGRLSPAELKQNREYLQPLPEGAELLNPPKLIEPPAFRRFTWVATWGALVLEASVALLFLIPIKKLYWYRHFALLFFCVVTYAFAPVAGFGWLLIVMGMAHIRPENRILNAIYIASYFAILLFAEIPWAGAILQWGT
;
A
#
# COMPACT_ATOMS: atom_id res chain seq x y z
N MET A 1 11.76 -11.72 4.34
CA MET A 1 10.44 -11.31 3.82
C MET A 1 10.58 -10.21 2.77
N THR A 2 11.36 -9.14 2.98
CA THR A 2 11.63 -8.13 1.91
C THR A 2 12.09 -8.74 0.58
N LEU A 3 13.01 -9.71 0.59
CA LEU A 3 13.45 -10.35 -0.65
C LEU A 3 12.36 -11.22 -1.31
N ILE A 4 11.43 -11.77 -0.52
CA ILE A 4 10.29 -12.52 -1.05
C ILE A 4 9.34 -11.54 -1.75
N GLU A 5 9.07 -10.39 -1.14
CA GLU A 5 8.28 -9.31 -1.75
C GLU A 5 8.87 -8.87 -3.10
N LEU A 6 10.18 -8.63 -3.18
CA LEU A 6 10.87 -8.26 -4.42
C LEU A 6 10.74 -9.31 -5.54
N LEU A 7 10.57 -10.60 -5.20
CA LEU A 7 10.36 -11.66 -6.18
C LEU A 7 8.89 -11.81 -6.59
N LEU A 8 7.97 -11.67 -5.65
CA LEU A 8 6.53 -11.82 -5.91
C LEU A 8 5.94 -10.59 -6.61
N ARG A 9 6.49 -9.41 -6.36
CA ARG A 9 6.13 -8.15 -7.01
C ARG A 9 7.40 -7.52 -7.59
N PRO A 10 7.90 -8.05 -8.72
CA PRO A 10 9.05 -7.50 -9.41
C PRO A 10 8.85 -6.02 -9.72
N VAL A 11 9.89 -5.22 -9.50
CA VAL A 11 9.85 -3.77 -9.61
C VAL A 11 10.93 -3.27 -10.57
N GLY A 12 10.51 -2.51 -11.58
CA GLY A 12 11.38 -1.72 -12.43
C GLY A 12 11.49 -2.16 -13.88
N PRO A 13 12.15 -1.34 -14.72
CA PRO A 13 12.29 -1.58 -16.15
C PRO A 13 13.26 -2.73 -16.42
N TRP A 14 13.23 -3.24 -17.66
CA TRP A 14 14.02 -4.39 -18.11
C TRP A 14 15.52 -4.29 -17.82
N GLY A 15 16.10 -3.08 -17.80
CA GLY A 15 17.53 -2.87 -17.53
C GLY A 15 17.93 -2.89 -16.05
N ILE A 16 16.96 -2.84 -15.13
CA ILE A 16 17.20 -2.80 -13.68
C ILE A 16 16.65 -4.05 -13.00
N LEU A 17 15.49 -4.52 -13.47
CA LEU A 17 14.75 -5.62 -12.88
C LEU A 17 15.58 -6.92 -12.72
N PRO A 18 16.34 -7.40 -13.73
CA PRO A 18 17.12 -8.63 -13.59
C PRO A 18 18.12 -8.58 -12.43
N PHE A 19 18.73 -7.41 -12.17
CA PHE A 19 19.68 -7.23 -11.08
C PHE A 19 19.00 -7.27 -9.71
N ILE A 20 17.81 -6.65 -9.59
CA ILE A 20 17.00 -6.73 -8.37
C ILE A 20 16.61 -8.18 -8.08
N LEU A 21 16.13 -8.91 -9.09
CA LEU A 21 15.73 -10.31 -8.95
C LEU A 21 16.92 -11.22 -8.62
N LEU A 22 18.07 -11.01 -9.27
CA LEU A 22 19.28 -11.78 -9.00
C LEU A 22 19.74 -11.59 -7.55
N LEU A 23 19.75 -10.35 -7.05
CA LEU A 23 20.11 -10.08 -5.65
C LEU A 23 19.08 -10.66 -4.68
N ALA A 24 17.78 -10.58 -4.99
CA ALA A 24 16.73 -11.16 -4.17
C ALA A 24 16.83 -12.69 -4.09
N CYS A 25 17.00 -13.37 -5.24
CA CYS A 25 17.24 -14.81 -5.31
C CYS A 25 18.51 -15.21 -4.56
N ALA A 26 19.63 -14.54 -4.83
CA ALA A 26 20.90 -14.84 -4.17
C ALA A 26 20.81 -14.65 -2.66
N GLY A 27 20.13 -13.60 -2.17
CA GLY A 27 19.90 -13.40 -0.74
C GLY A 27 19.01 -14.45 -0.11
N LEU A 28 18.01 -15.00 -0.82
CA LEU A 28 17.19 -16.09 -0.29
C LEU A 28 17.93 -17.44 -0.25
N ILE A 29 18.75 -17.73 -1.26
CA ILE A 29 19.50 -19.00 -1.36
C ILE A 29 20.72 -18.98 -0.44
N PHE A 30 21.43 -17.86 -0.36
CA PHE A 30 22.70 -17.75 0.35
C PHE A 30 22.60 -16.81 1.55
N PRO A 31 22.60 -17.33 2.80
CA PRO A 31 22.50 -16.50 4.01
C PRO A 31 23.61 -15.46 4.15
N LYS A 32 24.80 -15.72 3.57
CA LYS A 32 25.91 -14.77 3.53
C LYS A 32 25.58 -13.52 2.72
N VAL A 33 24.82 -13.68 1.62
CA VAL A 33 24.37 -12.56 0.79
C VAL A 33 23.30 -11.76 1.53
N LEU A 34 22.31 -12.44 2.14
CA LEU A 34 21.26 -11.78 2.94
C LEU A 34 21.81 -10.90 4.07
N ARG A 35 22.83 -11.39 4.77
CA ARG A 35 23.43 -10.70 5.92
C ARG A 35 24.51 -9.70 5.51
N ASN A 36 24.88 -9.63 4.23
CA ASN A 36 25.85 -8.67 3.74
C ASN A 36 25.19 -7.28 3.61
N PRO A 37 25.66 -6.24 4.32
CA PRO A 37 25.09 -4.90 4.20
C PRO A 37 25.11 -4.39 2.75
N PHE A 38 26.15 -4.70 1.97
CA PHE A 38 26.28 -4.21 0.60
C PHE A 38 25.23 -4.76 -0.37
N THR A 39 24.62 -5.91 -0.07
CA THR A 39 23.46 -6.40 -0.83
C THR A 39 22.29 -5.43 -0.72
N TRP A 40 22.05 -4.89 0.48
CA TRP A 40 20.97 -3.94 0.71
C TRP A 40 21.28 -2.55 0.15
N LEU A 41 22.56 -2.15 0.16
CA LEU A 41 23.00 -0.92 -0.52
C LEU A 41 22.81 -1.03 -2.04
N ALA A 42 23.17 -2.17 -2.64
CA ALA A 42 22.96 -2.42 -4.06
C ALA A 42 21.47 -2.38 -4.42
N LEU A 43 20.61 -3.01 -3.61
CA LEU A 43 19.15 -2.94 -3.78
C LEU A 43 18.63 -1.49 -3.65
N PHE A 44 19.13 -0.70 -2.68
CA PHE A 44 18.79 0.72 -2.56
C PHE A 44 19.17 1.50 -3.83
N VAL A 45 20.38 1.31 -4.36
CA VAL A 45 20.85 1.99 -5.58
C VAL A 45 19.98 1.60 -6.78
N LEU A 46 19.69 0.31 -6.96
CA LEU A 46 18.85 -0.17 -8.07
C LEU A 46 17.41 0.37 -7.98
N LEU A 47 16.81 0.37 -6.78
CA LEU A 47 15.49 0.94 -6.56
C LEU A 47 15.47 2.46 -6.78
N THR A 48 16.54 3.16 -6.40
CA THR A 48 16.67 4.60 -6.66
C THR A 48 16.83 4.88 -8.16
N ALA A 49 17.65 4.09 -8.86
CA ALA A 49 17.78 4.17 -10.31
C ALA A 49 16.43 3.93 -11.00
N ARG A 50 15.64 2.96 -10.53
CA ARG A 50 14.27 2.76 -11.01
C ARG A 50 13.42 4.02 -10.81
N ILE A 51 13.40 4.58 -9.60
CA ILE A 51 12.61 5.78 -9.29
C ILE A 51 12.94 6.92 -10.25
N ILE A 52 14.21 7.10 -10.60
CA ILE A 52 14.67 8.14 -11.54
C ILE A 52 14.18 7.83 -12.97
N VAL A 53 14.28 6.58 -13.42
CA VAL A 53 13.85 6.18 -14.77
C VAL A 53 12.35 6.30 -14.95
N ASP A 54 11.57 5.90 -13.94
CA ASP A 54 10.11 5.90 -13.99
C ASP A 54 9.51 7.27 -13.59
N TRP A 55 10.32 8.28 -13.23
CA TRP A 55 9.86 9.58 -12.74
C TRP A 55 8.92 10.28 -13.74
N PRO A 56 7.79 10.87 -13.31
CA PRO A 56 7.28 11.00 -11.93
C PRO A 56 6.26 9.91 -11.52
N LEU A 57 6.20 8.81 -12.27
CA LEU A 57 5.19 7.76 -12.14
C LEU A 57 5.44 6.64 -11.09
N PRO A 58 6.57 6.54 -10.35
CA PRO A 58 6.71 5.44 -9.39
C PRO A 58 5.66 5.54 -8.28
N ASP A 59 5.08 4.41 -7.90
CA ASP A 59 4.20 4.36 -6.74
C ASP A 59 4.95 4.74 -5.44
N ASN A 60 4.25 5.40 -4.52
CA ASN A 60 4.81 5.88 -3.24
C ASN A 60 5.53 4.78 -2.42
N HIS A 61 5.04 3.54 -2.48
CA HIS A 61 5.64 2.43 -1.73
C HIS A 61 7.03 2.02 -2.23
N ILE A 62 7.43 2.44 -3.44
CA ILE A 62 8.75 2.16 -4.01
C ILE A 62 9.81 3.06 -3.40
N TYR A 63 9.48 4.35 -3.18
CA TYR A 63 10.31 5.25 -2.40
C TYR A 63 10.51 4.71 -0.98
N LEU A 64 9.42 4.25 -0.35
CA LEU A 64 9.49 3.65 0.99
C LEU A 64 10.34 2.38 1.01
N LEU A 65 10.25 1.53 -0.02
CA LEU A 65 11.06 0.33 -0.17
C LEU A 65 12.55 0.67 -0.32
N ALA A 66 12.89 1.71 -1.08
CA ALA A 66 14.26 2.20 -1.18
C ALA A 66 14.79 2.64 0.19
N TYR A 67 14.05 3.47 0.92
CA TYR A 67 14.41 3.88 2.29
C TYR A 67 14.51 2.69 3.25
N TRP A 68 13.68 1.66 3.07
CA TRP A 68 13.75 0.44 3.85
C TRP A 68 15.03 -0.36 3.57
N CYS A 69 15.41 -0.53 2.29
CA CYS A 69 16.68 -1.14 1.91
C CYS A 69 17.88 -0.35 2.48
N LEU A 70 17.83 0.98 2.45
CA LEU A 70 18.85 1.82 3.07
C LEU A 70 18.92 1.60 4.60
N SER A 71 17.77 1.49 5.26
CA SER A 71 17.69 1.20 6.69
C SER A 71 18.29 -0.17 7.04
N LEU A 72 18.07 -1.18 6.20
CA LEU A 72 18.67 -2.50 6.36
C LEU A 72 20.19 -2.48 6.15
N PHE A 73 20.68 -1.74 5.14
CA PHE A 73 22.11 -1.50 4.95
C PHE A 73 22.74 -0.89 6.20
N LEU A 74 22.18 0.22 6.70
CA LEU A 74 22.71 0.93 7.86
C LEU A 74 22.67 0.06 9.11
N SER A 75 21.58 -0.70 9.31
CA SER A 75 21.43 -1.56 10.48
C SER A 75 22.41 -2.73 10.47
N LEU A 76 22.63 -3.37 9.31
CA LEU A 76 23.61 -4.45 9.19
C LEU A 76 25.06 -3.93 9.23
N ARG A 77 25.30 -2.70 8.79
CA ARG A 77 26.64 -2.11 8.76
C ARG A 77 27.10 -1.62 10.13
N TYR A 78 26.19 -1.04 10.92
CA TYR A 78 26.53 -0.31 12.15
C TYR A 78 25.92 -0.93 13.41
N SER A 79 24.61 -1.17 13.45
CA SER A 79 23.95 -1.84 14.58
C SER A 79 22.53 -2.27 14.22
N LEU A 80 22.17 -3.52 14.53
CA LEU A 80 20.81 -4.03 14.34
C LEU A 80 19.80 -3.41 15.32
N ASP A 81 20.27 -2.84 16.44
CA ASP A 81 19.42 -2.27 17.48
C ASP A 81 18.68 -1.01 17.01
N ILE A 82 19.13 -0.38 15.92
CA ILE A 82 18.46 0.80 15.35
C ILE A 82 17.25 0.42 14.50
N LEU A 83 17.17 -0.83 14.01
CA LEU A 83 16.16 -1.26 13.05
C LEU A 83 14.71 -1.08 13.55
N PRO A 84 14.37 -1.38 14.82
CA PRO A 84 13.03 -1.12 15.34
C PRO A 84 12.66 0.37 15.41
N SER A 85 13.66 1.25 15.56
CA SER A 85 13.44 2.70 15.59
C SER A 85 13.31 3.27 14.19
N THR A 86 14.17 2.82 13.26
CA THR A 86 14.10 3.26 11.85
C THR A 86 12.82 2.76 11.18
N SER A 87 12.41 1.50 11.39
CA SER A 87 11.12 1.00 10.88
C SER A 87 9.95 1.81 11.43
N ARG A 88 9.97 2.13 12.73
CA ARG A 88 8.94 2.96 13.37
C ARG A 88 8.86 4.33 12.73
N MET A 89 10.00 4.99 12.53
CA MET A 89 10.06 6.32 11.92
C MET A 89 9.60 6.28 10.46
N LEU A 90 10.03 5.30 9.67
CA LEU A 90 9.61 5.17 8.27
C LEU A 90 8.09 4.99 8.15
N ILE A 91 7.48 4.11 8.95
CA ILE A 91 6.03 3.95 8.99
C ILE A 91 5.38 5.29 9.41
N GLY A 92 5.80 5.85 10.55
CA GLY A 92 5.21 7.08 11.08
C GLY A 92 5.26 8.25 10.09
N PHE A 93 6.40 8.48 9.45
CA PHE A 93 6.56 9.55 8.47
C PHE A 93 5.84 9.27 7.14
N ALA A 94 5.83 8.04 6.64
CA ALA A 94 5.09 7.70 5.43
C ALA A 94 3.60 8.03 5.59
N PHE A 95 3.02 7.66 6.74
CA PHE A 95 1.63 7.96 7.05
C PHE A 95 1.40 9.44 7.35
N ALA A 96 2.32 10.12 8.06
CA ALA A 96 2.19 11.55 8.31
C ALA A 96 2.19 12.37 7.01
N LEU A 97 3.06 12.03 6.06
CA LEU A 97 3.10 12.65 4.74
C LEU A 97 1.83 12.35 3.93
N ALA A 98 1.29 11.13 4.01
CA ALA A 98 0.02 10.79 3.37
C ALA A 98 -1.14 11.64 3.94
N VAL A 99 -1.21 11.80 5.26
CA VAL A 99 -2.20 12.65 5.93
C VAL A 99 -2.01 14.11 5.55
N LEU A 100 -0.77 14.62 5.56
CA LEU A 100 -0.47 15.99 5.16
C LEU A 100 -0.95 16.26 3.73
N TRP A 101 -0.62 15.36 2.80
CA TRP A 101 -1.04 15.49 1.41
C TRP A 101 -2.56 15.50 1.29
N LYS A 102 -3.26 14.53 1.89
CA LYS A 102 -4.72 14.39 1.83
C LYS A 102 -5.46 15.52 2.53
N ALA A 103 -5.04 15.89 3.73
CA ALA A 103 -5.78 16.82 4.57
C ALA A 103 -5.47 18.28 4.27
N MET A 104 -4.26 18.60 3.81
CA MET A 104 -3.79 19.98 3.67
C MET A 104 -3.46 20.39 2.24
N LEU A 105 -3.00 19.46 1.40
CA LEU A 105 -2.53 19.79 0.04
C LEU A 105 -3.53 19.42 -1.06
N SER A 106 -4.53 18.60 -0.75
CA SER A 106 -5.51 18.09 -1.73
C SER A 106 -6.96 18.45 -1.31
N PRO A 107 -7.47 19.64 -1.69
CA PRO A 107 -8.84 20.05 -1.37
C PRO A 107 -9.91 19.08 -1.90
N ASP A 108 -9.64 18.45 -3.04
CA ASP A 108 -10.45 17.43 -3.69
C ASP A 108 -10.50 16.11 -2.90
N TYR A 109 -9.54 15.85 -2.02
CA TYR A 109 -9.61 14.72 -1.10
C TYR A 109 -10.63 14.99 0.01
N ILE A 110 -10.55 16.16 0.66
CA ILE A 110 -11.42 16.54 1.79
C ILE A 110 -12.88 16.67 1.39
N ASP A 111 -13.16 17.23 0.21
CA ASP A 111 -14.54 17.31 -0.30
C ASP A 111 -15.07 15.98 -0.87
N GLY A 112 -14.24 14.93 -0.88
CA GLY A 112 -14.58 13.57 -1.28
C GLY A 112 -14.59 13.34 -2.80
N ARG A 113 -14.30 14.34 -3.64
CA ARG A 113 -14.23 14.17 -5.10
C ARG A 113 -13.18 13.15 -5.50
N PHE A 114 -12.00 13.19 -4.88
CA PHE A 114 -10.92 12.24 -5.14
C PHE A 114 -11.42 10.80 -5.02
N PHE A 115 -12.00 10.43 -3.88
CA PHE A 115 -12.41 9.05 -3.65
C PHE A 115 -13.64 8.65 -4.49
N ARG A 116 -14.53 9.60 -4.81
CA ARG A 116 -15.64 9.36 -5.76
C ARG A 116 -15.12 9.01 -7.15
N VAL A 117 -14.16 9.76 -7.66
CA VAL A 117 -13.54 9.49 -8.97
C VAL A 117 -12.74 8.19 -8.90
N THR A 118 -11.83 8.04 -7.94
CA THR A 118 -11.00 6.84 -7.79
C THR A 118 -11.82 5.58 -7.65
N ALA A 119 -12.89 5.58 -6.85
CA ALA A 119 -13.73 4.40 -6.69
C ALA A 119 -14.39 3.97 -8.02
N LEU A 120 -14.73 4.91 -8.89
CA LEU A 120 -15.32 4.61 -10.20
C LEU A 120 -14.28 4.21 -11.24
N THR A 121 -13.12 4.86 -11.27
CA THR A 121 -12.13 4.70 -12.34
C THR A 121 -11.11 3.59 -12.08
N ASP A 122 -10.80 3.29 -10.82
CA ASP A 122 -9.81 2.27 -10.48
C ASP A 122 -10.46 0.89 -10.35
N GLU A 123 -9.97 -0.06 -11.15
CA GLU A 123 -10.50 -1.42 -11.22
C GLU A 123 -10.42 -2.16 -9.90
N ARG A 124 -9.46 -1.81 -9.03
CA ARG A 124 -9.29 -2.44 -7.71
C ARG A 124 -10.49 -2.22 -6.80
N PHE A 125 -11.23 -1.12 -7.00
CA PHE A 125 -12.43 -0.80 -6.22
C PHE A 125 -13.72 -1.37 -6.80
N THR A 126 -13.71 -1.99 -8.00
CA THR A 126 -14.90 -2.49 -8.71
C THR A 126 -15.83 -3.27 -7.77
N ASN A 127 -15.28 -4.26 -7.07
CA ASN A 127 -16.06 -5.13 -6.19
C ASN A 127 -16.64 -4.38 -4.98
N ALA A 128 -15.84 -3.51 -4.37
CA ALA A 128 -16.29 -2.69 -3.24
C ALA A 128 -17.41 -1.72 -3.66
N VAL A 129 -17.29 -1.12 -4.84
CA VAL A 129 -18.30 -0.20 -5.38
C VAL A 129 -19.59 -0.92 -5.75
N MET A 130 -19.50 -2.11 -6.34
CA MET A 130 -20.70 -2.92 -6.62
C MET A 130 -21.39 -3.35 -5.33
N LEU A 131 -20.63 -3.85 -4.35
CA LEU A 131 -21.18 -4.39 -3.09
C LEU A 131 -21.72 -3.29 -2.15
N PHE A 132 -20.91 -2.28 -1.85
CA PHE A 132 -21.25 -1.24 -0.86
C PHE A 132 -21.83 0.00 -1.52
N GLY A 133 -21.36 0.35 -2.72
CA GLY A 133 -21.89 1.48 -3.49
C GLY A 133 -23.21 1.18 -4.19
N ARG A 134 -23.56 -0.11 -4.36
CA ARG A 134 -24.78 -0.59 -5.04
C ARG A 134 -24.89 -0.10 -6.48
N LEU A 135 -23.77 -0.04 -7.21
CA LEU A 135 -23.80 0.13 -8.65
C LEU A 135 -23.87 -1.23 -9.33
N SER A 136 -24.76 -1.36 -10.31
CA SER A 136 -24.74 -2.48 -11.25
C SER A 136 -23.52 -2.41 -12.17
N PRO A 137 -23.11 -3.54 -12.79
CA PRO A 137 -22.03 -3.55 -13.77
C PRO A 137 -22.25 -2.56 -14.93
N ALA A 138 -23.51 -2.41 -15.37
CA ALA A 138 -23.87 -1.51 -16.46
C ALA A 138 -23.70 -0.02 -16.06
N GLU A 139 -24.16 0.36 -14.86
CA GLU A 139 -24.01 1.72 -14.35
C GLU A 139 -22.53 2.08 -14.11
N LEU A 140 -21.74 1.13 -13.58
CA LEU A 140 -20.31 1.33 -13.38
C LEU A 140 -19.58 1.51 -14.71
N LYS A 141 -19.90 0.69 -15.72
CA LYS A 141 -19.35 0.82 -17.07
C LYS A 141 -19.69 2.19 -17.67
N GLN A 142 -20.95 2.61 -17.58
CA GLN A 142 -21.39 3.92 -18.07
C GLN A 142 -20.65 5.07 -17.37
N ASN A 143 -20.47 5.01 -16.05
CA ASN A 143 -19.72 6.01 -15.31
C ASN A 143 -18.23 6.05 -15.74
N ARG A 144 -17.62 4.90 -16.01
CA ARG A 144 -16.23 4.84 -16.48
C ARG A 144 -16.07 5.45 -17.86
N GLU A 145 -16.98 5.14 -18.79
CA GLU A 145 -17.01 5.74 -20.13
C GLU A 145 -17.16 7.26 -20.06
N TYR A 146 -18.02 7.76 -19.16
CA TYR A 146 -18.17 9.19 -18.93
C TYR A 146 -16.91 9.87 -18.40
N LEU A 147 -16.13 9.17 -17.56
CA LEU A 147 -14.90 9.69 -16.94
C LEU A 147 -13.65 9.49 -17.81
N GLN A 148 -13.77 8.92 -19.01
CA GLN A 148 -12.64 8.83 -19.94
C GLN A 148 -12.26 10.23 -20.44
N PRO A 149 -10.95 10.56 -20.52
CA PRO A 149 -10.51 11.84 -21.06
C PRO A 149 -11.00 12.00 -22.51
N LEU A 150 -11.65 13.12 -22.79
CA LEU A 150 -12.01 13.48 -24.17
C LEU A 150 -10.75 13.97 -24.91
N PRO A 151 -10.70 13.81 -26.25
CA PRO A 151 -9.70 14.49 -27.07
C PRO A 151 -9.71 15.99 -26.82
N GLU A 152 -8.54 16.62 -26.94
CA GLU A 152 -8.41 18.05 -26.69
C GLU A 152 -9.38 18.86 -27.59
N GLY A 153 -10.19 19.73 -26.98
CA GLY A 153 -11.20 20.53 -27.66
C GLY A 153 -12.51 19.80 -28.00
N ALA A 154 -12.66 18.53 -27.66
CA ALA A 154 -13.90 17.79 -27.85
C ALA A 154 -14.84 17.96 -26.64
N GLU A 155 -16.13 18.20 -26.92
CA GLU A 155 -17.19 18.18 -25.93
C GLU A 155 -18.23 17.12 -26.29
N LEU A 156 -18.79 16.46 -25.27
CA LEU A 156 -19.90 15.54 -25.48
C LEU A 156 -21.15 16.34 -25.81
N LEU A 157 -21.72 16.13 -26.99
CA LEU A 157 -23.01 16.73 -27.39
C LEU A 157 -24.15 16.33 -26.45
N ASN A 158 -24.09 15.11 -25.91
CA ASN A 158 -25.04 14.56 -24.94
C ASN A 158 -24.27 13.88 -23.80
N PRO A 159 -23.80 14.63 -22.79
CA PRO A 159 -23.06 14.04 -21.69
C PRO A 159 -23.98 13.10 -20.90
N PRO A 160 -23.63 11.80 -20.75
CA PRO A 160 -24.41 10.91 -19.90
C PRO A 160 -24.38 11.42 -18.46
N LYS A 161 -25.48 11.18 -17.75
CA LYS A 161 -25.57 11.56 -16.33
C LYS A 161 -24.70 10.62 -15.50
N LEU A 162 -23.81 11.18 -14.69
CA LEU A 162 -23.06 10.41 -13.70
C LEU A 162 -24.05 9.78 -12.69
N ILE A 163 -23.99 8.45 -12.56
CA ILE A 163 -24.90 7.68 -11.71
C ILE A 163 -24.24 7.48 -10.34
N GLU A 164 -24.75 8.18 -9.34
CA GLU A 164 -24.23 8.12 -7.96
C GLU A 164 -25.34 7.84 -6.95
N PRO A 165 -25.69 6.56 -6.75
CA PRO A 165 -26.69 6.17 -5.77
C PRO A 165 -26.35 6.72 -4.37
N PRO A 166 -27.34 6.98 -3.50
CA PRO A 166 -27.09 7.40 -2.12
C PRO A 166 -26.19 6.43 -1.33
N ALA A 167 -26.20 5.14 -1.67
CA ALA A 167 -25.28 4.16 -1.10
C ALA A 167 -23.83 4.44 -1.50
N PHE A 168 -23.55 4.65 -2.79
CA PHE A 168 -22.24 5.02 -3.31
C PHE A 168 -21.68 6.29 -2.66
N ARG A 169 -22.50 7.35 -2.55
CA ARG A 169 -22.08 8.61 -1.91
C ARG A 169 -21.70 8.43 -0.44
N ARG A 170 -22.44 7.59 0.30
CA ARG A 170 -22.11 7.27 1.69
C ARG A 170 -20.84 6.41 1.79
N PHE A 171 -20.71 5.40 0.93
CA PHE A 171 -19.53 4.55 0.88
C PHE A 171 -18.25 5.36 0.64
N THR A 172 -18.25 6.21 -0.39
CA THR A 172 -17.07 7.03 -0.72
C THR A 172 -16.76 8.06 0.34
N TRP A 173 -17.78 8.68 0.96
CA TRP A 173 -17.57 9.59 2.10
C TRP A 173 -16.95 8.89 3.31
N VAL A 174 -17.48 7.71 3.68
CA VAL A 174 -16.91 6.89 4.77
C VAL A 174 -15.49 6.46 4.44
N ALA A 175 -15.21 6.10 3.20
CA ALA A 175 -13.88 5.69 2.79
C ALA A 175 -12.87 6.85 2.79
N THR A 176 -13.26 8.05 2.33
CA THR A 176 -12.45 9.28 2.41
C THR A 176 -12.00 9.56 3.84
N TRP A 177 -12.97 9.70 4.76
CA TRP A 177 -12.67 10.06 6.15
C TRP A 177 -12.10 8.89 6.94
N GLY A 178 -12.57 7.67 6.68
CA GLY A 178 -12.08 6.46 7.31
C GLY A 178 -10.60 6.22 7.00
N ALA A 179 -10.20 6.32 5.73
CA ALA A 179 -8.79 6.20 5.35
C ALA A 179 -7.94 7.28 6.04
N LEU A 180 -8.39 8.54 6.03
CA LEU A 180 -7.66 9.64 6.67
C LEU A 180 -7.48 9.42 8.18
N VAL A 181 -8.53 8.99 8.88
CA VAL A 181 -8.49 8.71 10.33
C VAL A 181 -7.57 7.54 10.64
N LEU A 182 -7.63 6.47 9.85
CA LEU A 182 -6.74 5.33 10.03
C LEU A 182 -5.27 5.73 9.82
N GLU A 183 -5.00 6.49 8.76
CA GLU A 183 -3.65 6.96 8.46
C GLU A 183 -3.10 7.89 9.53
N ALA A 184 -3.92 8.85 9.99
CA ALA A 184 -3.56 9.73 11.09
C ALA A 184 -3.30 8.94 12.39
N SER A 185 -4.10 7.92 12.67
CA SER A 185 -3.91 7.06 13.84
C SER A 185 -2.57 6.31 13.79
N VAL A 186 -2.23 5.72 12.63
CA VAL A 186 -0.93 5.06 12.44
C VAL A 186 0.22 6.06 12.56
N ALA A 187 0.12 7.21 11.90
CA ALA A 187 1.14 8.27 11.97
C ALA A 187 1.42 8.69 13.41
N LEU A 188 0.38 9.06 14.18
CA LEU A 188 0.51 9.50 15.56
C LEU A 188 1.11 8.42 16.46
N LEU A 189 0.56 7.19 16.41
CA LEU A 189 1.02 6.10 17.26
C LEU A 189 2.48 5.72 16.98
N PHE A 190 2.91 5.76 15.72
CA PHE A 190 4.28 5.44 15.35
C PHE A 190 5.25 6.59 15.62
N LEU A 191 4.88 7.85 15.43
CA LEU A 191 5.78 8.99 15.69
C LEU A 191 5.97 9.29 17.18
N ILE A 192 4.94 9.10 18.01
CA ILE A 192 5.00 9.35 19.45
C ILE A 192 5.91 8.29 20.14
N PRO A 193 7.02 8.68 20.79
CA PRO A 193 8.02 7.74 21.33
C PRO A 193 7.64 7.16 22.71
N ILE A 194 6.34 6.91 22.97
CA ILE A 194 5.87 6.38 24.26
C ILE A 194 5.88 4.85 24.26
N LYS A 195 6.59 4.22 25.19
CA LYS A 195 6.70 2.75 25.28
C LYS A 195 5.35 2.04 25.54
N LYS A 196 4.42 2.70 26.26
CA LYS A 196 3.06 2.18 26.55
C LYS A 196 2.20 2.00 25.29
N LEU A 197 2.54 2.67 24.19
CA LEU A 197 1.80 2.58 22.92
C LEU A 197 2.16 1.36 22.08
N TYR A 198 3.03 0.47 22.59
CA TYR A 198 3.54 -0.69 21.85
C TYR A 198 2.43 -1.51 21.17
N TRP A 199 1.43 -1.97 21.93
CA TRP A 199 0.33 -2.76 21.38
C TRP A 199 -0.57 -1.96 20.44
N TYR A 200 -0.82 -0.69 20.76
CA TYR A 200 -1.65 0.18 19.94
C TYR A 200 -1.05 0.43 18.56
N ARG A 201 0.29 0.56 18.44
CA ARG A 201 0.98 0.66 17.14
C ARG A 201 0.69 -0.54 16.26
N HIS A 202 0.90 -1.74 16.80
CA HIS A 202 0.71 -2.97 16.05
C HIS A 202 -0.75 -3.20 15.68
N PHE A 203 -1.67 -2.94 16.62
CA PHE A 203 -3.10 -3.00 16.37
C PHE A 203 -3.50 -2.01 15.26
N ALA A 204 -3.10 -0.74 15.35
CA ALA A 204 -3.44 0.27 14.34
C ALA A 204 -2.87 -0.07 12.97
N LEU A 205 -1.62 -0.56 12.89
CA LEU A 205 -1.01 -0.94 11.61
C LEU A 205 -1.72 -2.15 10.99
N LEU A 206 -1.98 -3.20 11.77
CA LEU A 206 -2.68 -4.39 11.29
C LEU A 206 -4.12 -4.06 10.90
N PHE A 207 -4.82 -3.24 11.69
CA PHE A 207 -6.16 -2.78 11.39
C PHE A 207 -6.20 -1.94 10.11
N PHE A 208 -5.24 -1.03 9.92
CA PHE A 208 -5.07 -0.31 8.66
C PHE A 208 -4.88 -1.27 7.48
N CYS A 209 -4.01 -2.27 7.61
CA CYS A 209 -3.79 -3.25 6.55
C CYS A 209 -5.07 -4.03 6.23
N VAL A 210 -5.76 -4.56 7.24
CA VAL A 210 -7.00 -5.34 7.04
C VAL A 210 -8.05 -4.49 6.35
N VAL A 211 -8.32 -3.28 6.85
CA VAL A 211 -9.36 -2.41 6.29
C VAL A 211 -8.99 -1.98 4.86
N THR A 212 -7.79 -1.45 4.65
CA THR A 212 -7.39 -0.90 3.35
C THR A 212 -7.32 -1.97 2.26
N TYR A 213 -6.69 -3.11 2.55
CA TYR A 213 -6.47 -4.16 1.54
C TYR A 213 -7.71 -5.03 1.30
N ALA A 214 -8.72 -4.98 2.18
CA ALA A 214 -10.02 -5.57 1.90
C ALA A 214 -10.78 -4.80 0.79
N PHE A 215 -10.57 -3.49 0.66
CA PHE A 215 -11.25 -2.67 -0.35
C PHE A 215 -10.44 -2.46 -1.63
N ALA A 216 -9.12 -2.29 -1.51
CA ALA A 216 -8.22 -2.08 -2.64
C ALA A 216 -6.92 -2.87 -2.42
N PRO A 217 -6.80 -4.08 -3.00
CA PRO A 217 -5.62 -4.92 -2.81
C PRO A 217 -4.41 -4.32 -3.54
N VAL A 218 -3.58 -3.59 -2.79
CA VAL A 218 -2.25 -3.12 -3.23
C VAL A 218 -1.18 -3.88 -2.44
N ALA A 219 -0.96 -5.13 -2.85
CA ALA A 219 -0.17 -6.10 -2.09
C ALA A 219 1.25 -5.62 -1.74
N GLY A 220 1.95 -4.95 -2.66
CA GLY A 220 3.32 -4.48 -2.45
C GLY A 220 3.45 -3.55 -1.24
N PHE A 221 2.61 -2.51 -1.17
CA PHE A 221 2.63 -1.61 -0.02
C PHE A 221 2.28 -2.32 1.29
N GLY A 222 1.31 -3.24 1.26
CA GLY A 222 0.86 -3.96 2.45
C GLY A 222 1.93 -4.86 3.02
N TRP A 223 2.63 -5.60 2.16
CA TRP A 223 3.75 -6.44 2.57
C TRP A 223 4.89 -5.61 3.15
N LEU A 224 5.24 -4.49 2.53
CA LEU A 224 6.27 -3.61 3.06
C LEU A 224 5.93 -3.12 4.48
N LEU A 225 4.68 -2.71 4.72
CA LEU A 225 4.20 -2.33 6.05
C LEU A 225 4.26 -3.50 7.05
N ILE A 226 3.86 -4.70 6.65
CA ILE A 226 3.95 -5.91 7.48
C ILE A 226 5.41 -6.20 7.84
N VAL A 227 6.33 -6.15 6.86
CA VAL A 227 7.76 -6.41 7.07
C VAL A 227 8.39 -5.38 8.01
N MET A 228 8.11 -4.09 7.82
CA MET A 228 8.60 -3.04 8.72
C MET A 228 7.97 -3.15 10.13
N GLY A 229 6.69 -3.51 10.21
CA GLY A 229 6.00 -3.74 11.48
C GLY A 229 6.59 -4.92 12.25
N MET A 230 7.02 -5.98 11.55
CA MET A 230 7.73 -7.11 12.16
C MET A 230 9.07 -6.71 12.77
N ALA A 231 9.79 -5.78 12.13
CA ALA A 231 11.04 -5.27 12.68
C ALA A 231 10.87 -4.49 14.00
N HIS A 232 9.64 -4.11 14.36
CA HIS A 232 9.31 -3.45 15.62
C HIS A 232 8.87 -4.44 16.73
N ILE A 233 8.72 -5.73 16.42
CA ILE A 233 8.25 -6.74 17.39
C ILE A 233 9.35 -7.03 18.41
N ARG A 234 8.97 -7.11 19.70
CA ARG A 234 9.89 -7.53 20.76
C ARG A 234 10.18 -9.04 20.65
N PRO A 235 11.43 -9.50 20.86
CA PRO A 235 11.81 -10.91 20.68
C PRO A 235 10.94 -11.92 21.43
N GLU A 236 10.37 -11.53 22.57
CA GLU A 236 9.56 -12.40 23.42
C GLU A 236 8.13 -12.62 22.85
N ASN A 237 7.66 -11.74 21.96
CA ASN A 237 6.28 -11.71 21.51
C ASN A 237 6.04 -12.57 20.25
N ARG A 238 6.06 -13.89 20.45
CA ARG A 238 5.86 -14.89 19.38
C ARG A 238 4.46 -14.81 18.74
N ILE A 239 3.44 -14.48 19.53
CA ILE A 239 2.05 -14.37 19.05
C ILE A 239 1.97 -13.27 17.99
N LEU A 240 2.52 -12.11 18.28
CA LEU A 240 2.48 -11.00 17.33
C LEU A 240 3.27 -11.31 16.07
N ASN A 241 4.42 -11.97 16.21
CA ASN A 241 5.20 -12.44 15.05
C ASN A 241 4.35 -13.36 14.15
N ALA A 242 3.65 -14.33 14.74
CA ALA A 242 2.75 -15.22 14.00
C ALA A 242 1.60 -14.46 13.33
N ILE A 243 1.00 -13.46 13.99
CA ILE A 243 -0.06 -12.62 13.40
C ILE A 243 0.45 -11.86 12.18
N TYR A 244 1.65 -11.27 12.24
CA TYR A 244 2.23 -10.57 11.08
C TYR A 244 2.54 -11.52 9.92
N ILE A 245 3.07 -12.71 10.20
CA ILE A 245 3.30 -13.74 9.17
C ILE A 245 1.96 -14.17 8.55
N ALA A 246 0.95 -14.45 9.36
CA ALA A 246 -0.39 -14.79 8.88
C ALA A 246 -0.98 -13.66 8.03
N SER A 247 -0.81 -12.41 8.45
CA SER A 247 -1.27 -11.22 7.71
C SER A 247 -0.55 -11.07 6.37
N TYR A 248 0.74 -11.38 6.29
CA TYR A 248 1.51 -11.39 5.05
C TYR A 248 0.87 -12.33 4.02
N PHE A 249 0.60 -13.58 4.43
CA PHE A 249 -0.04 -14.58 3.57
C PHE A 249 -1.51 -14.27 3.30
N ALA A 250 -2.24 -13.70 4.25
CA ALA A 250 -3.61 -13.27 4.03
C ALA A 250 -3.67 -12.21 2.92
N ILE A 251 -2.80 -11.20 2.92
CA ILE A 251 -2.71 -10.20 1.84
C ILE A 251 -2.40 -10.87 0.49
N LEU A 252 -1.53 -11.89 0.47
CA LEU A 252 -1.25 -12.65 -0.76
C LEU A 252 -2.50 -13.36 -1.28
N LEU A 253 -3.19 -14.12 -0.42
CA LEU A 253 -4.38 -14.86 -0.80
C LEU A 253 -5.50 -13.91 -1.26
N PHE A 254 -5.71 -12.80 -0.56
CA PHE A 254 -6.70 -11.79 -0.94
C PHE A 254 -6.39 -11.08 -2.25
N ALA A 255 -5.11 -10.92 -2.60
CA ALA A 255 -4.69 -10.28 -3.84
C ALA A 255 -4.78 -11.22 -5.05
N GLU A 256 -4.51 -12.52 -4.87
CA GLU A 256 -4.47 -13.49 -5.97
C GLU A 256 -5.79 -14.25 -6.18
N ILE A 257 -6.61 -14.39 -5.13
CA ILE A 257 -7.90 -15.11 -5.22
C ILE A 257 -9.02 -14.09 -5.49
N PRO A 258 -9.88 -14.28 -6.52
CA PRO A 258 -10.99 -13.39 -6.83
C PRO A 258 -12.20 -13.62 -5.88
N TRP A 259 -11.97 -13.49 -4.57
CA TRP A 259 -12.94 -13.78 -3.50
C TRP A 259 -14.27 -13.03 -3.68
N ALA A 260 -14.22 -11.77 -4.10
CA ALA A 260 -15.44 -10.98 -4.30
C ALA A 260 -16.26 -11.45 -5.51
N GLY A 261 -15.60 -11.92 -6.57
CA GLY A 261 -16.29 -12.55 -7.70
C GLY A 261 -17.01 -13.83 -7.28
N ALA A 262 -16.37 -14.64 -6.43
CA ALA A 262 -16.99 -15.84 -5.87
C ALA A 262 -18.21 -15.50 -4.98
N ILE A 263 -18.13 -14.47 -4.13
CA ILE A 263 -19.26 -14.03 -3.29
C ILE A 263 -20.41 -13.48 -4.15
N LEU A 264 -20.11 -12.67 -5.17
CA LEU A 264 -21.13 -12.10 -6.06
C LEU A 264 -21.84 -13.18 -6.88
N GLN A 265 -21.14 -14.23 -7.29
CA GLN A 265 -21.73 -15.39 -7.98
C GLN A 265 -22.58 -16.27 -7.07
N TRP A 266 -22.28 -16.32 -5.76
CA TRP A 266 -23.07 -17.08 -4.79
C TRP A 266 -24.31 -16.34 -4.30
N GLY A 267 -24.35 -15.02 -4.46
CA GLY A 267 -25.48 -14.16 -4.09
C GLY A 267 -26.53 -13.96 -5.20
N THR A 268 -26.31 -14.53 -6.39
CA THR A 268 -27.25 -14.59 -7.52
C THR A 268 -27.80 -15.98 -7.69
#